data_AF-C4V0X1-F1
#
_entry.id   AF-C4V0X1-F1
#
_cell.length_a   1.000
_cell.length_b   1.000
_cell.length_c   1.000
_cell.angle_alpha   90.00
_cell.angle_beta   90.00
_cell.angle_gamma   90.00
#
_symmetry.space_group_name_H-M   'P 1'
#
loop_
_entity.id
_entity.type
_entity.pdbx_description
1 polymer ?
#
loop_
_entity_poly.entity_id
_entity_poly.type
_entity_poly.pdbx_seq_one_letter_code
_entity_poly.pdbx_strand_id
1 'polypeptide(L)' 'MRRLIGYWRTLQQYAASPKGQHDLRDYLYAGVIFLLLCTVLLLLLCIVR' A
#
# COMPACT_ATOMS: atom_id res chain seq x y z
N MET A 1 5.72 24.15 8.18
CA MET A 1 6.29 22.94 8.81
C MET A 1 5.48 22.39 9.99
N ARG A 2 5.05 23.19 10.98
CA ARG A 2 4.28 22.68 12.14
C ARG A 2 2.99 21.92 11.79
N ARG A 3 2.30 22.31 10.71
CA ARG A 3 1.10 21.61 10.22
C ARG A 3 1.39 20.20 9.70
N LEU A 4 2.52 20.00 9.00
CA LEU A 4 2.95 18.69 8.49
C LEU A 4 3.29 17.72 9.63
N ILE A 5 3.89 18.24 10.72
CA ILE A 5 4.15 17.45 11.93
C ILE A 5 2.83 17.02 12.59
N GLY A 6 1.82 17.89 12.58
CA GLY A 6 0.47 17.57 13.03
C GLY A 6 -0.15 16.41 12.23
N TYR A 7 -0.15 16.52 10.91
CA TYR A 7 -0.65 15.46 10.02
C TYR A 7 0.10 14.14 10.21
N TRP A 8 1.42 14.20 10.37
CA TRP A 8 2.22 13.01 10.64
C TRP A 8 1.82 12.33 11.95
N ARG A 9 1.62 13.09 13.03
CA ARG A 9 1.14 12.52 14.31
C ARG A 9 -0.24 11.90 14.18
N THR A 10 -1.16 12.53 13.44
CA THR A 10 -2.50 11.98 13.22
C THR A 10 -2.44 10.67 12.42
N LEU A 11 -1.57 10.60 11.41
CA LEU A 11 -1.31 9.36 10.67
C LEU A 11 -0.71 8.26 11.56
N GLN A 12 0.23 8.60 12.44
CA GLN A 12 0.78 7.65 13.40
C GLN A 12 -0.28 7.14 14.39
N GLN A 13 -1.16 8.02 14.87
CA GLN A 13 -2.28 7.64 15.73
C GLN A 13 -3.27 6.74 15.00
N TYR A 14 -3.57 7.05 13.73
CA TYR A 14 -4.40 6.20 12.89
C TYR A 14 -3.79 4.81 12.72
N ALA A 15 -2.52 4.75 12.34
CA ALA A 15 -1.77 3.51 12.13
C ALA A 15 -1.67 2.65 13.39
N ALA A 16 -1.64 3.25 14.58
CA ALA A 16 -1.62 2.52 15.85
C ALA A 16 -2.99 1.94 16.23
N SER A 17 -4.09 2.49 15.71
CA SER A 17 -5.44 2.01 16.01
C SER A 17 -5.69 0.62 15.40
N PRO A 18 -6.54 -0.23 16.01
CA PRO A 18 -6.84 -1.56 15.47
C PRO A 18 -7.37 -1.52 14.03
N LYS A 19 -8.20 -0.52 13.70
CA LYS A 19 -8.70 -0.28 12.35
C LYS A 19 -7.59 0.10 11.39
N GLY A 20 -6.77 1.10 11.75
CA GLY A 20 -5.69 1.54 10.87
C GLY A 20 -4.62 0.47 10.63
N GLN A 21 -4.33 -0.40 11.60
CA GLN A 21 -3.46 -1.56 11.39
C GLN A 21 -4.05 -2.56 10.40
N HIS A 22 -5.36 -2.82 10.49
CA HIS A 22 -6.05 -3.71 9.54
C HIS A 22 -6.00 -3.12 8.13
N ASP A 23 -6.41 -1.86 7.97
CA ASP A 23 -6.38 -1.17 6.69
C ASP A 23 -4.97 -1.12 6.09
N LEU A 24 -3.94 -0.86 6.91
CA LEU A 24 -2.53 -0.88 6.46
C LEU A 24 -2.12 -2.24 5.89
N ARG A 25 -2.55 -3.34 6.53
CA ARG A 25 -2.30 -4.70 6.02
C ARG A 25 -3.05 -4.93 4.72
N ASP A 26 -4.31 -4.51 4.63
CA ASP A 26 -5.10 -4.65 3.41
C ASP A 26 -4.50 -3.87 2.24
N TYR A 27 -4.01 -2.64 2.48
CA TYR A 27 -3.29 -1.88 1.45
C TYR A 27 -1.98 -2.55 1.04
N LEU A 28 -1.23 -3.14 1.99
CA LEU A 28 -0.05 -3.92 1.69
C LEU A 28 -0.38 -5.13 0.80
N TYR A 29 -1.42 -5.89 1.14
CA TYR A 29 -1.87 -7.02 0.35
C TYR A 29 -2.32 -6.59 -1.05
N ALA A 30 -3.13 -5.53 -1.15
CA ALA A 30 -3.58 -4.99 -2.42
C ALA A 30 -2.40 -4.55 -3.31
N GLY A 31 -1.40 -3.88 -2.71
CA GLY A 31 -0.18 -3.48 -3.40
C GLY A 31 0.62 -4.67 -3.93
N VAL A 32 0.81 -5.71 -3.11
CA VAL A 32 1.51 -6.94 -3.51
C VAL A 32 0.77 -7.65 -4.64
N ILE A 33 -0.56 -7.79 -4.53
CA ILE A 33 -1.40 -8.41 -5.57
C ILE A 33 -1.30 -7.63 -6.88
N PHE A 34 -1.38 -6.30 -6.81
CA PHE A 34 -1.24 -5.44 -7.99
C PHE A 34 0.12 -5.63 -8.67
N LEU A 35 1.22 -5.64 -7.91
CA LEU A 35 2.56 -5.86 -8.45
C LEU A 35 2.68 -7.24 -9.09
N LEU A 36 2.15 -8.29 -8.45
CA LEU A 36 2.11 -9.64 -9.01
C LEU A 36 1.35 -9.68 -10.35
N LEU A 37 0.20 -9.03 -10.43
CA LEU A 37 -0.57 -8.92 -11.66
C LEU A 37 0.22 -8.20 -12.76
N CYS A 38 0.89 -7.09 -12.43
CA CYS A 38 1.78 -6.40 -13.36
C CYS A 38 2.90 -7.32 -13.85
N THR A 39 3.55 -8.08 -12.96
CA THR A 39 4.60 -9.03 -13.33
C THR A 39 4.08 -10.11 -14.27
N VAL A 40 2.93 -10.73 -13.96
CA VAL A 40 2.31 -11.74 -14.83
C VAL A 40 1.99 -11.15 -16.21
N LEU A 41 1.42 -9.95 -16.24
CA LEU A 41 1.08 -9.28 -17.49
C LEU A 41 2.32 -8.97 -18.33
N LEU A 42 3.41 -8.51 -17.71
CA LEU A 42 4.69 -8.29 -18.38
C LEU A 42 5.29 -9.60 -18.92
N LEU A 43 5.23 -10.69 -18.15
CA LEU A 43 5.71 -12.00 -18.61
C LEU A 43 4.91 -12.50 -19.82
N LEU A 44 3.57 -12.37 -19.77
CA LEU A 44 2.71 -12.72 -20.91
C LEU A 44 3.07 -11.91 -22.16
N LEU A 45 3.28 -10.60 -22.01
CA LEU A 45 3.71 -9.75 -23.13
C LEU A 45 5.08 -10.16 -23.69
N CYS A 46 6.01 -10.62 -22.85
CA CYS A 46 7.31 -11.13 -23.30
C CYS A 46 7.22 -12.47 -24.03
N ILE A 47 6.24 -13.32 -23.69
CA ILE A 47 6.05 -14.64 -24.34
C ILE A 47 5.29 -14.49 -25.68
N VAL A 48 4.36 -13.55 -25.75
CA VAL A 48 3.53 -13.33 -26.95
C VAL A 48 4.24 -12.46 -28.00
N ARG A 49 5.25 -11.69 -27.60
CA ARG A 49 6.17 -11.00 -28.52
C ARG A 49 7.18 -11.96 -29.13
#